data_AF-A0A974P149-F1
#
_entry.id   AF-A0A974P149-F1
#
_cell.length_a   1.000
_cell.length_b   1.000
_cell.length_c   1.000
_cell.angle_alpha   90.00
_cell.angle_beta   90.00
_cell.angle_gamma   90.00
#
_symmetry.space_group_name_H-M   'P 1'
#
loop_
_entity.id
_entity.type
_entity.pdbx_description
1 polymer ?
#
loop_
_entity_poly.entity_id
_entity_poly.type
_entity_poly.pdbx_seq_one_letter_code
_entity_poly.pdbx_strand_id
1 'polypeptide(L)'
;MSAEDYDPIIARLSPGVILYGELCYRGAYNEIYGFLLADEKGGHVRLAQIPNLDGATTHLLMNVGFDPETQTLSNFEKGRGIADCGGAYSWVWDGKAFRISDQLEMPACRGLGADEWPQLFRSRPR
;
A
#
# COMPACT_ATOMS: atom_id res chain seq x y z
N MET A 1 20.33 -5.40 13.33
CA MET A 1 19.38 -5.93 12.35
C MET A 1 19.74 -5.29 11.03
N SER A 2 20.28 -6.08 10.09
CA SER A 2 20.76 -5.61 8.79
C SER A 2 19.57 -5.44 7.83
N ALA A 3 19.80 -4.83 6.66
CA ALA A 3 18.80 -4.69 5.59
C ALA A 3 18.33 -6.03 4.98
N GLU A 4 18.79 -7.17 5.53
CA GLU A 4 18.53 -8.53 5.04
C GLU A 4 17.23 -9.14 5.59
N ASP A 5 16.55 -8.47 6.52
CA ASP A 5 15.32 -8.97 7.15
C ASP A 5 14.02 -8.53 6.42
N TYR A 6 14.12 -7.79 5.31
CA TYR A 6 12.99 -7.26 4.56
C TYR A 6 13.11 -7.59 3.08
N ASP A 7 12.23 -8.47 2.61
CA ASP A 7 12.20 -8.80 1.20
C ASP A 7 11.55 -7.64 0.41
N PRO A 8 12.18 -7.22 -0.70
CA PRO A 8 11.53 -6.30 -1.63
C PRO A 8 10.30 -6.96 -2.22
N ILE A 9 9.26 -6.15 -2.45
CA ILE A 9 8.09 -6.59 -3.21
C ILE A 9 8.47 -6.53 -4.69
N ILE A 10 8.56 -7.67 -5.36
CA ILE A 10 8.77 -7.75 -6.80
C ILE A 10 7.67 -8.62 -7.40
N ALA A 11 6.79 -8.02 -8.18
CA ALA A 11 5.63 -8.73 -8.73
C ALA A 11 5.27 -8.28 -10.14
N ARG A 12 4.94 -9.24 -11.01
CA ARG A 12 4.40 -8.92 -12.34
C ARG A 12 2.91 -8.57 -12.23
N LEU A 13 2.55 -7.35 -12.63
CA LEU A 13 1.16 -6.89 -12.62
C LEU A 13 0.42 -7.17 -13.94
N SER A 14 1.13 -7.05 -15.06
CA SER A 14 0.59 -7.34 -16.39
C SER A 14 1.75 -7.59 -17.35
N PRO A 15 1.51 -8.02 -18.61
CA PRO A 15 2.58 -8.10 -19.60
C PRO A 15 3.33 -6.76 -19.70
N GLY A 16 4.65 -6.80 -19.49
CA GLY A 16 5.51 -5.62 -19.55
C GLY A 16 5.42 -4.67 -18.34
N VAL A 17 4.77 -5.04 -17.24
CA VAL A 17 4.69 -4.19 -16.03
C VAL A 17 5.06 -5.01 -14.79
N ILE A 18 6.16 -4.61 -14.14
CA ILE A 18 6.64 -5.13 -12.86
C ILE A 18 6.49 -4.05 -11.80
N LEU A 19 5.91 -4.41 -10.66
CA LEU A 19 5.91 -3.65 -9.41
C LEU A 19 7.20 -3.93 -8.65
N TYR A 20 7.86 -2.88 -8.19
CA TYR A 20 8.95 -2.93 -7.23
C TYR A 20 8.54 -2.14 -5.99
N GLY A 21 8.68 -2.71 -4.80
CA GLY A 21 8.48 -2.05 -3.51
C GLY A 21 9.69 -2.29 -2.62
N GLU A 22 10.30 -1.21 -2.13
CA GLU A 22 11.53 -1.26 -1.34
C GLU A 22 11.37 -0.49 -0.03
N LEU A 23 11.92 -1.03 1.06
CA LEU A 23 11.90 -0.35 2.36
C LEU A 23 12.75 0.93 2.28
N CYS A 24 12.11 2.08 2.50
CA CYS A 24 12.75 3.39 2.44
C CYS A 24 13.06 3.96 3.83
N TYR A 25 12.20 3.69 4.82
CA TYR A 25 12.35 4.21 6.18
C TYR A 25 11.71 3.27 7.19
N ARG A 26 12.24 3.26 8.41
CA ARG A 26 11.69 2.52 9.53
C ARG A 26 11.66 3.37 10.79
N GLY A 27 10.46 3.55 11.33
CA GLY A 27 10.23 4.17 12.63
C GLY A 27 9.86 3.13 13.68
N ALA A 28 9.51 3.60 14.88
CA ALA A 28 9.15 2.74 16.01
C ALA A 28 7.89 1.88 15.76
N TYR A 29 6.97 2.37 14.91
CA TYR A 29 5.66 1.74 14.70
C TYR A 29 5.30 1.49 13.23
N ASN A 30 5.97 2.19 12.32
CA ASN A 30 5.68 2.16 10.88
C ASN A 30 6.95 1.95 10.08
N GLU A 31 6.84 1.14 9.04
CA GLU A 31 7.82 0.95 7.98
C GLU A 31 7.28 1.57 6.70
N ILE A 32 8.06 2.39 6.02
CA ILE A 32 7.66 3.08 4.79
C ILE A 32 8.34 2.41 3.61
N TYR A 33 7.54 2.00 2.63
CA TYR A 33 7.99 1.44 1.37
C TYR A 33 7.76 2.41 0.23
N GLY A 34 8.72 2.49 -0.69
CA GLY A 34 8.61 3.23 -1.94
C GLY A 34 8.34 2.29 -3.11
N PHE A 35 7.40 2.67 -3.97
CA PHE A 35 6.94 1.86 -5.09
C PHE A 35 7.26 2.45 -6.45
N LEU A 36 7.75 1.58 -7.33
CA LEU A 36 8.11 1.86 -8.70
C LEU A 36 7.42 0.86 -9.63
N LEU A 37 7.19 1.29 -10.87
CA LEU A 37 6.84 0.42 -11.98
C LEU A 37 8.01 0.41 -12.97
N ALA A 38 8.35 -0.75 -13.49
CA ALA A 38 9.31 -0.91 -14.58
C ALA A 38 8.82 -1.97 -15.57
N ASP A 39 9.48 -2.06 -16.72
CA ASP A 39 9.28 -3.18 -17.63
C ASP A 39 9.99 -4.46 -17.13
N GLU A 40 9.74 -5.59 -17.81
CA GLU A 40 10.30 -6.91 -17.45
C GLU A 40 11.83 -6.98 -17.57
N LYS A 41 12.48 -5.99 -18.19
CA LYS A 41 13.93 -5.85 -18.29
C LYS A 41 14.49 -4.83 -17.29
N GLY A 42 13.66 -4.26 -16.42
CA GLY A 42 14.02 -3.20 -15.47
C GLY A 42 14.16 -1.81 -16.09
N GLY A 43 13.70 -1.61 -17.33
CA GLY A 43 13.67 -0.33 -18.03
C GLY A 43 12.39 0.48 -17.78
N HIS A 44 12.32 1.70 -18.31
CA HIS A 44 11.16 2.60 -18.23
C HIS A 44 10.64 2.82 -16.80
N VAL A 45 11.57 2.93 -15.84
CA VAL A 45 11.25 3.08 -14.42
C VAL A 45 10.48 4.38 -14.18
N ARG A 46 9.39 4.27 -13.44
CA ARG A 46 8.58 5.41 -12.98
C ARG A 46 8.01 5.15 -11.60
N LEU A 47 7.72 6.23 -10.87
CA LEU A 47 6.99 6.13 -9.60
C LEU A 47 5.62 5.49 -9.82
N ALA A 48 5.26 4.51 -8.99
CA ALA A 48 3.89 4.01 -8.96
C ALA A 48 2.95 5.13 -8.52
N GLN A 49 1.88 5.37 -9.26
CA GLN A 49 0.87 6.38 -8.91
C GLN A 49 -0.25 5.65 -8.16
N ILE A 50 -0.24 5.74 -6.83
CA ILE A 50 -1.23 5.08 -5.96
C ILE A 50 -2.19 6.16 -5.46
N PRO A 51 -3.46 6.15 -5.91
CA PRO A 51 -4.39 7.27 -5.69
C PRO A 51 -5.15 7.18 -4.36
N ASN A 52 -5.31 8.30 -3.68
CA ASN A 52 -6.31 8.47 -2.62
C ASN A 52 -7.69 8.80 -3.22
N LEU A 53 -8.74 8.82 -2.39
CA LEU A 53 -10.11 9.16 -2.85
C LEU A 53 -10.25 10.57 -3.41
N ASP A 54 -9.43 11.51 -2.93
CA ASP A 54 -9.40 12.89 -3.43
C ASP A 54 -8.65 13.05 -4.76
N GLY A 55 -8.07 11.96 -5.28
CA GLY A 55 -7.30 11.93 -6.52
C GLY A 55 -5.82 12.31 -6.37
N ALA A 56 -5.38 12.72 -5.18
CA ALA A 56 -3.95 12.87 -4.91
C ALA A 56 -3.27 11.50 -4.98
N THR A 57 -2.01 11.46 -5.42
CA THR A 57 -1.26 10.22 -5.58
C THR A 57 0.00 10.20 -4.74
N THR A 58 0.33 9.04 -4.19
CA THR A 58 1.61 8.76 -3.54
C THR A 58 2.30 7.58 -4.21
N HIS A 59 3.59 7.44 -3.92
CA HIS A 59 4.39 6.23 -4.19
C HIS A 59 4.99 5.66 -2.90
N LEU A 60 4.72 6.29 -1.76
CA LEU A 60 5.17 5.88 -0.43
C LEU A 60 3.97 5.37 0.36
N LEU A 61 4.07 4.16 0.91
CA LEU A 61 3.04 3.52 1.73
C LEU A 61 3.65 2.97 3.03
N MET A 62 2.82 2.71 4.04
CA MET A 62 3.25 2.21 5.35
C MET A 62 2.79 0.78 5.62
N ASN A 63 3.64 -0.01 6.29
CA ASN A 63 3.36 -1.39 6.73
C ASN A 63 2.64 -2.21 5.65
N VAL A 64 3.32 -2.34 4.52
CA VAL A 64 2.69 -2.75 3.26
C VAL A 64 2.51 -4.25 3.16
N GLY A 65 1.46 -4.65 2.44
CA GLY A 65 1.27 -6.01 1.96
C GLY A 65 0.98 -6.02 0.47
N PHE A 66 1.34 -7.11 -0.21
CA PHE A 66 0.95 -7.33 -1.59
C PHE A 66 0.48 -8.78 -1.78
N ASP A 67 -0.73 -8.95 -2.31
CA ASP A 67 -1.28 -10.23 -2.71
C ASP A 67 -1.16 -10.38 -4.25
N PRO A 68 -0.32 -11.29 -4.76
CA PRO A 68 -0.13 -11.48 -6.19
C PRO A 68 -1.32 -12.16 -6.89
N GLU A 69 -2.16 -12.92 -6.17
CA GLU A 69 -3.30 -13.62 -6.77
C GLU A 69 -4.39 -12.62 -7.17
N THR A 70 -4.64 -11.65 -6.30
CA THR A 70 -5.64 -10.60 -6.51
C THR A 70 -5.04 -9.29 -7.04
N GLN A 71 -3.70 -9.19 -7.07
CA GLN A 71 -2.95 -7.97 -7.35
C GLN A 71 -3.38 -6.80 -6.45
N THR A 72 -3.60 -7.12 -5.17
CA THR A 72 -4.00 -6.17 -4.15
C THR A 72 -2.78 -5.66 -3.39
N LEU A 73 -2.57 -4.35 -3.45
CA LEU A 73 -1.61 -3.63 -2.62
C LEU A 73 -2.34 -3.07 -1.40
N SER A 74 -1.83 -3.31 -0.20
CA SER A 74 -2.39 -2.82 1.06
C SER A 74 -1.43 -1.93 1.83
N ASN A 75 -2.00 -0.99 2.59
CA ASN A 75 -1.32 -0.05 3.46
C ASN A 75 -2.01 -0.04 4.81
N PHE A 76 -1.23 -0.08 5.89
CA PHE A 76 -1.75 0.05 7.25
C PHE A 76 -0.96 1.09 8.03
N GLU A 77 -1.55 2.25 8.22
CA GLU A 77 -0.93 3.38 8.91
C GLU A 77 -1.29 3.33 10.38
N LYS A 78 -0.30 3.22 11.27
CA LYS A 78 -0.53 3.27 12.72
C LYS A 78 -0.27 4.67 13.24
N GLY A 79 -1.27 5.30 13.85
CA GLY A 79 -1.08 6.55 14.58
C GLY A 79 -0.16 6.39 15.81
N ARG A 80 -0.22 5.22 16.46
CA ARG A 80 0.72 4.77 17.51
C ARG A 80 0.84 3.25 17.53
N GLY A 81 1.79 2.71 18.30
CA GLY A 81 2.16 1.29 18.25
C GLY A 81 1.04 0.25 18.40
N ILE A 82 0.00 0.55 19.19
CA ILE A 82 -1.15 -0.35 19.37
C ILE A 82 -2.21 -0.25 18.27
N ALA A 83 -2.05 0.68 17.31
CA ALA A 83 -2.95 0.88 16.18
C ALA A 83 -4.43 1.10 16.56
N ASP A 84 -4.70 1.98 17.52
CA ASP A 84 -6.07 2.38 17.90
C ASP A 84 -6.56 3.67 17.22
N CYS A 85 -5.81 4.09 16.19
CA CYS A 85 -6.05 5.19 15.25
C CYS A 85 -5.08 5.01 14.07
N GLY A 86 -5.44 5.60 12.94
CA GLY A 86 -4.67 5.53 11.71
C GLY A 86 -5.54 5.32 10.48
N GLY A 87 -5.01 4.62 9.49
CA GLY A 87 -5.71 4.34 8.24
C GLY A 87 -5.38 2.95 7.70
N ALA A 88 -6.34 2.32 7.05
CA ALA A 88 -6.18 1.05 6.36
C ALA A 88 -6.72 1.22 4.94
N TYR A 89 -5.89 0.93 3.94
CA TYR A 89 -6.21 1.18 2.55
C TYR A 89 -5.83 -0.03 1.71
N SER A 90 -6.59 -0.26 0.65
CA SER A 90 -6.28 -1.27 -0.34
C SER A 90 -6.51 -0.74 -1.75
N TRP A 91 -5.65 -1.16 -2.67
CA TRP A 91 -5.75 -0.87 -4.09
C TRP A 91 -5.58 -2.14 -4.89
N VAL A 92 -6.38 -2.29 -5.95
CA VAL A 92 -6.27 -3.39 -6.90
C VAL A 92 -5.72 -2.87 -8.22
N TRP A 93 -4.80 -3.61 -8.82
CA TRP A 93 -4.37 -3.33 -10.19
C TRP A 93 -5.47 -3.69 -11.19
N ASP A 94 -5.95 -2.71 -11.96
CA ASP A 94 -7.04 -2.92 -12.95
C ASP A 94 -6.56 -3.39 -14.33
N GLY A 95 -5.28 -3.76 -14.45
CA GLY A 95 -4.60 -4.03 -15.72
C GLY A 95 -3.85 -2.83 -16.29
N LYS A 96 -4.07 -1.61 -15.76
CA LYS A 96 -3.43 -0.37 -16.22
C LYS A 96 -2.93 0.53 -15.09
N ALA A 97 -3.64 0.59 -13.97
CA ALA A 97 -3.34 1.43 -12.82
C ALA A 97 -3.88 0.80 -11.52
N PHE A 98 -3.33 1.22 -10.40
CA PHE A 98 -3.92 0.94 -9.09
C PHE A 98 -5.22 1.74 -8.91
N ARG A 99 -6.26 1.06 -8.43
CA ARG A 99 -7.57 1.64 -8.11
C ARG A 99 -7.89 1.33 -6.66
N ILE A 100 -8.31 2.35 -5.92
CA ILE A 100 -8.71 2.15 -4.53
C ILE A 100 -9.89 1.16 -4.47
N SER A 101 -9.78 0.18 -3.59
CA SER A 101 -10.78 -0.86 -3.40
C SER A 101 -11.40 -0.80 -2.01
N ASP A 102 -10.65 -0.33 -1.01
CA ASP A 102 -11.09 -0.23 0.39
C ASP A 102 -10.33 0.90 1.12
N GLN A 103 -11.02 1.61 2.01
CA GLN A 103 -10.46 2.65 2.88
C GLN A 103 -11.22 2.74 4.20
N LEU A 104 -10.48 2.56 5.29
CA LEU A 104 -10.91 2.83 6.66
C LEU A 104 -9.99 3.88 7.29
N GLU A 105 -10.55 4.80 8.07
CA GLU A 105 -9.75 5.78 8.80
C GLU A 105 -10.32 6.06 10.18
N MET A 106 -9.42 6.15 11.17
CA MET A 106 -9.71 6.60 12.52
C MET A 106 -8.69 7.67 12.92
N PRO A 107 -9.01 8.97 12.74
CA PRO A 107 -8.05 10.05 13.02
C PRO A 107 -7.78 10.26 14.51
N ALA A 108 -8.65 9.77 15.39
CA ALA A 108 -8.53 9.97 16.84
C ALA A 108 -8.25 8.65 17.56
N CYS A 109 -7.20 8.62 18.39
CA CYS A 109 -6.81 7.44 19.14
C CYS A 109 -7.74 7.24 20.35
N ARG A 110 -8.65 6.26 20.22
CA ARG A 110 -9.76 6.02 21.17
C ARG A 110 -9.80 4.60 21.74
N GLY A 111 -8.75 3.81 21.53
CA GLY A 111 -8.69 2.42 21.98
C GLY A 111 -9.51 1.45 21.12
N LEU A 112 -9.95 1.87 19.93
CA LEU A 112 -10.74 1.05 19.00
C LEU A 112 -9.84 0.38 17.96
N GLY A 113 -10.06 -0.91 17.75
CA GLY A 113 -9.32 -1.71 16.75
C GLY A 113 -9.67 -1.31 15.33
N ALA A 114 -8.83 -1.71 14.36
CA ALA A 114 -9.05 -1.40 12.94
C ALA A 114 -10.37 -1.96 12.39
N ASP A 115 -10.89 -3.03 12.98
CA ASP A 115 -12.20 -3.63 12.72
C ASP A 115 -13.38 -2.74 13.12
N GLU A 116 -13.14 -1.74 13.98
CA GLU A 116 -14.12 -0.77 14.44
C GLU A 116 -13.97 0.60 13.75
N TRP A 117 -12.99 0.76 12.86
CA TRP A 117 -12.76 2.03 12.19
C TRP A 117 -13.87 2.34 11.15
N PRO A 118 -14.26 3.62 10.99
CA PRO A 118 -15.18 4.02 9.94
C PRO A 118 -14.71 3.61 8.55
N GLN A 119 -15.57 2.88 7.83
CA GLN A 119 -15.39 2.60 6.42
C GLN A 119 -15.73 3.85 5.60
N LEU A 120 -14.72 4.47 4.99
CA LEU A 120 -14.93 5.65 4.14
C LEU A 120 -15.27 5.25 2.70
N PHE A 121 -14.71 4.15 2.22
CA PHE A 121 -14.97 3.65 0.88
C PHE A 121 -14.79 2.14 0.79
N ARG A 122 -15.67 1.48 0.04
CA ARG A 122 -15.50 0.08 -0.38
C ARG A 122 -16.04 -0.09 -1.79
N SER A 123 -15.22 -0.62 -2.68
CA SER A 123 -15.63 -1.00 -4.03
C SER A 123 -16.53 -2.23 -3.97
N ARG A 124 -17.39 -2.42 -4.98
CA ARG A 124 -18.19 -3.64 -5.08
C ARG A 124 -17.33 -4.75 -5.71
N PRO A 125 -17.44 -6.01 -5.25
CA PRO A 125 -16.91 -7.14 -5.97
C PRO A 125 -17.48 -7.15 -7.40
N ARG A 126 -16.66 -7.53 -8.38
CA ARG A 126 -17.12 -7.76 -9.75
C ARG A 126 -17.89 -9.07 -9.86
#